data_AF-A0A0M2GP81-F1
#
_entry.id   AF-A0A0M2GP81-F1
#
_cell.length_a   1.000
_cell.length_b   1.000
_cell.length_c   1.000
_cell.angle_alpha   90.00
_cell.angle_beta   90.00
_cell.angle_gamma   90.00
#
_symmetry.space_group_name_H-M   'P 1'
#
loop_
_entity.id
_entity.type
_entity.pdbx_description
1 polymer ?
#
loop_
_entity_poly.entity_id
_entity_poly.type
_entity_poly.pdbx_seq_one_letter_code
_entity_poly.pdbx_strand_id
1 'polypeptide(L)'
;MISEADAQARERAADEVTDHLGAYTPVQASTLATLLAATAVCESENAALEAELHAVIALTSTGHVDLEHIAPLQELVLADLPPQLREYVSDLLEG
;
A
#
# COMPACT_ATOMS: atom_id res chain seq x y z
N MET A 1 -14.88 -10.48 -2.77
CA MET A 1 -14.42 -9.11 -2.41
C MET A 1 -12.98 -9.24 -1.90
N ILE A 2 -12.04 -8.32 -2.18
CA ILE A 2 -10.62 -8.48 -1.75
C ILE A 2 -10.49 -8.60 -0.21
N SER A 3 -11.47 -8.07 0.52
CA SER A 3 -11.65 -8.20 1.98
C SER A 3 -12.02 -9.59 2.51
N GLU A 4 -12.27 -10.61 1.66
CA GLU A 4 -12.67 -11.96 2.11
C GLU A 4 -11.49 -12.88 2.48
N ALA A 5 -10.26 -12.52 2.10
CA ALA A 5 -9.07 -13.24 2.53
C ALA A 5 -8.80 -13.03 4.02
N ASP A 6 -8.12 -13.97 4.67
CA ASP A 6 -7.61 -13.79 6.04
C ASP A 6 -6.64 -12.60 6.08
N ALA A 7 -6.68 -11.80 7.14
CA ALA A 7 -5.86 -10.61 7.27
C ALA A 7 -4.36 -10.95 7.22
N GLN A 8 -3.98 -12.08 7.83
CA GLN A 8 -2.60 -12.59 7.75
C GLN A 8 -2.18 -12.95 6.32
N ALA A 9 -3.11 -13.37 5.46
CA ALA A 9 -2.80 -13.65 4.06
C ALA A 9 -2.56 -12.36 3.28
N ARG A 10 -3.28 -11.27 3.59
CA ARG A 10 -3.07 -9.96 2.97
C ARG A 10 -1.76 -9.32 3.41
N GLU A 11 -1.45 -9.38 4.70
CA GLU A 11 -0.15 -8.99 5.26
C GLU A 11 1.00 -9.69 4.52
N ARG A 12 0.97 -11.02 4.45
CA ARG A 12 1.99 -11.80 3.72
C ARG A 12 2.08 -11.46 2.25
N ALA A 13 0.95 -11.23 1.58
CA ALA A 13 0.95 -10.86 0.17
C ALA A 13 1.61 -9.49 -0.05
N ALA A 14 1.41 -8.53 0.84
CA ALA A 14 2.09 -7.24 0.79
C ALA A 14 3.60 -7.38 1.03
N ASP A 15 4.01 -8.22 1.99
CA ASP A 15 5.42 -8.52 2.23
C ASP A 15 6.09 -9.16 1.01
N GLU A 16 5.45 -10.15 0.38
CA GLU A 16 5.96 -10.82 -0.82
C GLU A 16 6.14 -9.85 -2.00
N VAL A 17 5.32 -8.80 -2.09
CA VAL A 17 5.52 -7.73 -3.08
C VAL A 17 6.87 -7.03 -2.84
N THR A 18 7.23 -6.76 -1.59
CA THR A 18 8.50 -6.11 -1.28
C THR A 18 9.71 -7.00 -1.55
N ASP A 19 9.60 -8.31 -1.34
CA ASP A 19 10.65 -9.28 -1.63
C ASP A 19 11.03 -9.35 -3.12
N HIS A 20 10.08 -9.00 -3.99
CA HIS A 20 10.21 -9.11 -5.45
C HIS A 20 10.32 -7.78 -6.18
N LEU A 21 10.56 -6.66 -5.47
CA LEU A 21 10.62 -5.31 -6.07
C LEU A 21 11.52 -5.22 -7.31
N GLY A 22 12.71 -5.83 -7.25
CA GLY A 22 13.67 -5.80 -8.36
C GLY A 22 13.30 -6.68 -9.57
N ALA A 23 12.25 -7.49 -9.46
CA ALA A 23 11.77 -8.37 -10.53
C ALA A 23 10.61 -7.76 -11.34
N TYR A 24 9.96 -6.72 -10.82
CA TYR A 24 8.82 -6.11 -11.49
C TYR A 24 9.24 -5.21 -12.64
N THR A 25 8.51 -5.34 -13.75
CA THR A 25 8.50 -4.31 -14.79
C THR A 25 7.83 -3.03 -14.26
N PRO A 26 8.07 -1.86 -14.88
CA PRO A 26 7.44 -0.61 -14.46
C PRO A 26 5.91 -0.69 -14.38
N VAL A 27 5.27 -1.34 -15.37
CA VAL A 27 3.81 -1.51 -15.39
C VAL A 27 3.32 -2.43 -14.26
N GLN A 28 4.08 -3.48 -13.92
CA GLN A 28 3.73 -4.34 -12.79
C GLN A 28 3.84 -3.58 -11.47
N ALA A 29 4.92 -2.81 -11.28
CA ALA A 29 5.12 -2.01 -10.08
C ALA A 29 3.97 -1.00 -9.88
N SER A 30 3.60 -0.25 -10.92
CA SER A 30 2.51 0.72 -10.83
C SER A 30 1.13 0.08 -10.64
N THR A 31 0.89 -1.08 -11.26
CA THR A 31 -0.36 -1.84 -11.08
C THR A 31 -0.49 -2.38 -9.66
N LEU A 32 0.59 -2.94 -9.10
CA LEU A 32 0.62 -3.42 -7.72
C LEU A 32 0.42 -2.28 -6.73
N ALA A 33 1.04 -1.13 -6.96
CA ALA A 33 0.86 0.05 -6.11
C ALA A 33 -0.61 0.52 -6.12
N THR A 34 -1.24 0.53 -7.29
CA THR A 34 -2.67 0.89 -7.43
C THR A 34 -3.57 -0.08 -6.67
N LEU A 35 -3.29 -1.38 -6.79
CA LEU A 35 -4.05 -2.42 -6.10
C LEU A 35 -3.90 -2.29 -4.57
N LEU A 36 -2.66 -2.18 -4.09
CA LEU A 36 -2.35 -2.08 -2.66
C LEU A 36 -2.90 -0.79 -2.05
N ALA A 37 -2.85 0.34 -2.78
CA ALA A 37 -3.47 1.57 -2.34
C ALA A 37 -4.99 1.42 -2.18
N ALA A 38 -5.64 0.72 -3.12
CA ALA A 38 -7.08 0.47 -3.04
C ALA A 38 -7.46 -0.52 -1.93
N THR A 39 -6.62 -1.52 -1.64
CA THR A 39 -6.85 -2.44 -0.51
C THR A 39 -6.66 -1.74 0.83
N ALA A 40 -5.65 -0.87 0.95
CA ALA A 40 -5.36 -0.15 2.18
C ALA A 40 -6.54 0.71 2.64
N VAL A 41 -7.27 1.33 1.72
CA VAL A 41 -8.49 2.11 2.01
C VAL A 41 -9.58 1.26 2.67
N CYS A 42 -9.66 -0.02 2.33
CA CYS A 42 -10.67 -0.94 2.82
C CYS A 42 -10.18 -1.81 3.99
N GLU A 43 -8.91 -1.70 4.37
CA GLU A 43 -8.32 -2.57 5.39
C GLU A 43 -8.70 -2.12 6.80
N SER A 44 -9.10 -3.09 7.60
CA SER A 44 -9.53 -2.92 8.98
C SER A 44 -8.51 -3.43 9.99
N GLU A 45 -7.64 -4.35 9.57
CA GLU A 45 -6.60 -4.92 10.41
C GLU A 45 -5.30 -4.12 10.27
N ASN A 46 -4.87 -3.50 11.36
CA ASN A 46 -3.73 -2.58 11.36
C ASN A 46 -2.43 -3.22 10.85
N ALA A 47 -2.18 -4.49 11.14
CA ALA A 47 -0.97 -5.18 10.68
C ALA A 47 -0.96 -5.37 9.15
N ALA A 48 -2.10 -5.74 8.58
CA ALA A 48 -2.25 -5.84 7.12
C ALA A 48 -2.15 -4.45 6.47
N LEU A 49 -2.78 -3.44 7.07
CA LEU A 49 -2.70 -2.06 6.58
C LEU A 49 -1.25 -1.53 6.59
N GLU A 50 -0.52 -1.78 7.67
CA GLU A 50 0.90 -1.40 7.79
C GLU A 50 1.74 -2.05 6.69
N ALA A 51 1.56 -3.36 6.47
CA ALA A 51 2.27 -4.10 5.43
C ALA A 51 1.93 -3.57 4.02
N GLU A 52 0.65 -3.29 3.75
CA GLU A 52 0.19 -2.72 2.48
C GLU A 52 0.78 -1.32 2.23
N LEU A 53 0.76 -0.43 3.22
CA LEU A 53 1.36 0.91 3.12
C LEU A 53 2.88 0.85 2.93
N HIS A 54 3.55 -0.06 3.66
CA HIS A 54 4.98 -0.29 3.51
C HIS A 54 5.32 -0.77 2.10
N ALA A 55 4.53 -1.69 1.54
CA ALA A 55 4.69 -2.16 0.17
C ALA A 55 4.49 -1.05 -0.86
N VAL A 56 3.53 -0.15 -0.65
CA VAL A 56 3.33 1.04 -1.50
C VAL A 56 4.55 1.96 -1.45
N ILE A 57 5.11 2.26 -0.27
CA ILE A 57 6.36 3.06 -0.13
C ILE A 57 7.52 2.40 -0.86
N ALA A 58 7.65 1.08 -0.73
CA ALA A 58 8.73 0.36 -1.38
C ALA A 58 8.57 0.40 -2.92
N LEU A 59 7.35 0.29 -3.43
CA LEU A 59 7.05 0.43 -4.85
C LEU A 59 7.29 1.86 -5.36
N THR A 60 6.94 2.91 -4.61
CA THR A 60 7.24 4.30 -5.00
C THR A 60 8.73 4.58 -5.07
N SER A 61 9.53 3.95 -4.21
CA SER A 61 11.00 4.06 -4.25
C SER A 61 11.64 3.54 -5.56
N THR A 62 10.92 2.73 -6.35
CA THR A 62 11.38 2.27 -7.67
C THR A 62 11.40 3.37 -8.74
N GLY A 63 10.69 4.49 -8.51
CA GLY A 63 10.50 5.56 -9.49
C GLY A 63 9.55 5.22 -10.64
N HIS A 64 8.78 4.13 -10.52
CA HIS A 64 7.76 3.72 -11.50
C HIS A 64 6.33 4.01 -11.06
N VAL A 65 6.16 4.62 -9.87
CA VAL A 65 4.86 4.87 -9.26
C VAL A 65 4.75 6.36 -8.95
N ASP A 66 3.91 7.03 -9.73
CA ASP A 66 3.51 8.43 -9.49
C ASP A 66 2.30 8.54 -8.56
N LEU A 67 2.03 9.75 -8.06
CA LEU A 67 0.91 10.07 -7.18
C LEU A 67 -0.46 9.58 -7.70
N GLU A 68 -0.67 9.55 -9.02
CA GLU A 68 -1.91 9.06 -9.61
C GLU A 68 -2.19 7.57 -9.32
N HIS A 69 -1.14 6.77 -9.16
CA HIS A 69 -1.26 5.34 -8.87
C HIS A 69 -1.65 5.09 -7.41
N ILE A 70 -1.29 6.01 -6.50
CA ILE A 70 -1.60 5.92 -5.07
C ILE A 70 -2.73 6.88 -4.64
N ALA A 71 -3.41 7.50 -5.61
CA ALA A 71 -4.55 8.38 -5.39
C ALA A 71 -5.65 7.77 -4.49
N PRO A 72 -5.93 6.45 -4.50
CA PRO A 72 -6.89 5.87 -3.56
C PRO A 72 -6.60 6.18 -2.09
N LEU A 73 -5.34 6.32 -1.68
CA LEU A 73 -4.98 6.63 -0.29
C LEU A 73 -5.54 7.98 0.20
N GLN A 74 -5.95 8.87 -0.71
CA GLN A 74 -6.63 10.12 -0.35
C GLN A 74 -8.01 9.89 0.28
N GLU A 75 -8.60 8.70 0.10
CA GLU A 75 -9.88 8.31 0.71
C GLU A 75 -9.72 7.83 2.17
N LEU A 76 -8.49 7.60 2.65
CA LEU A 76 -8.25 7.22 4.03
C LEU A 76 -8.57 8.34 5.01
N VAL A 77 -9.35 8.02 6.04
CA VAL A 77 -9.62 8.94 7.15
C VAL A 77 -8.45 8.89 8.13
N LEU A 78 -7.47 9.78 7.94
CA LEU A 78 -6.24 9.85 8.76
C LEU A 78 -6.48 9.93 10.28
N ALA A 79 -7.63 10.47 10.70
CA ALA A 79 -8.01 10.57 12.11
C ALA A 79 -8.25 9.20 12.76
N ASP A 80 -8.68 8.21 11.98
CA ASP A 80 -9.02 6.86 12.45
C ASP A 80 -7.80 5.95 12.49
N LEU A 81 -6.68 6.37 11.87
CA LEU A 81 -5.44 5.62 11.85
C LEU A 81 -4.64 5.78 13.14
N PRO A 82 -3.94 4.71 13.58
CA PRO A 82 -2.85 4.82 14.55
C PRO A 82 -1.83 5.90 14.12
N PRO A 83 -1.21 6.63 15.06
CA PRO A 83 -0.28 7.71 14.74
C PRO A 83 0.84 7.31 13.77
N GLN A 84 1.37 6.09 13.91
CA GLN A 84 2.44 5.59 13.05
C GLN A 84 1.99 5.44 11.59
N LEU A 85 0.79 4.91 11.35
CA LEU A 85 0.25 4.72 10.00
C LEU A 85 -0.16 6.04 9.36
N ARG A 86 -0.54 7.03 10.17
CA ARG A 86 -0.80 8.40 9.69
C ARG A 86 0.45 9.04 9.08
N GLU A 87 1.60 8.86 9.70
CA GLU A 87 2.88 9.37 9.18
C GLU A 87 3.18 8.74 7.82
N TYR A 88 3.03 7.42 7.69
CA TYR A 88 3.23 6.70 6.42
C TYR A 88 2.37 7.25 5.28
N VAL A 89 1.07 7.46 5.52
CA VAL A 89 0.15 7.97 4.49
C VAL A 89 0.47 9.43 4.15
N SER A 90 0.85 10.24 5.14
CA SER A 90 1.21 11.64 4.91
C SER A 90 2.48 11.74 4.05
N ASP A 91 3.52 10.98 4.38
CA ASP A 91 4.77 10.93 3.61
C ASP A 91 4.53 10.50 2.16
N LEU A 92 3.67 9.51 1.94
CA LEU A 92 3.28 9.04 0.59
C LEU A 92 2.56 10.11 -0.25
N LEU A 93 1.68 10.90 0.38
CA LEU A 93 0.86 11.89 -0.32
C LEU A 93 1.57 13.25 -0.49
N GLU A 94 2.57 13.55 0.34
CA GLU A 94 3.34 14.79 0.29
C GLU A 94 4.50 14.75 -0.72
N GLY A 95 5.06 13.56 -1.02
CA GLY A 95 5.99 13.31 -2.14
C GLY A 95 7.37 13.97 -2.01
#